data_AF-A0A352TSH0-F1
#
_entry.id   AF-A0A352TSH0-F1
#
_cell.length_a   1.000
_cell.length_b   1.000
_cell.length_c   1.000
_cell.angle_alpha   90.00
_cell.angle_beta   90.00
_cell.angle_gamma   90.00
#
_symmetry.space_group_name_H-M   'P 1'
#
loop_
_entity.id
_entity.type
_entity.pdbx_description
1 polymer ?
#
loop_
_entity_poly.entity_id
_entity_poly.type
_entity_poly.pdbx_seq_one_letter_code
_entity_poly.pdbx_strand_id
1 'polypeptide(L)'
;MIDESGRRAIKDIESFQEYQDIIQKYALRLEKTTAIIDSLNETLASLDSKDKKQKAKLKETRNALKEAKKELELSKLRQKQDIQNLKHQLINKNKLLMRKMQMIFQDPIASLNPRMTVKEIIAEGLRINGYKNEEIIDQRVIESLETVGLVAEHASRYPHEFSGGQRQRIGIARSLVVEPSFIIADEPISALDVSIRAHIINLLNELRENKGITILFIAHDLSVVKYFSDRLAVMYFGKIVEIGDKEKIFNHPMHPYTLSLLDSIPLPDPLYEKRRQASKRYNPQEAHDYSKELPTLREIEPDHFVLCNTNEFEKYKKLL
;
A
#
# COMPACT_ATOMS: atom_id res chain seq x y z
N MET A 1 0.87 8.71 -6.75
CA MET A 1 1.75 9.02 -5.60
C MET A 1 3.07 8.28 -5.80
N ILE A 2 4.21 8.97 -5.73
CA ILE A 2 5.55 8.36 -5.81
C ILE A 2 5.96 8.00 -4.37
N ASP A 3 6.27 6.73 -4.12
CA ASP A 3 6.73 6.25 -2.83
C ASP A 3 8.12 6.79 -2.45
N GLU A 4 8.55 6.53 -1.22
CA GLU A 4 9.85 7.02 -0.71
C GLU A 4 11.03 6.54 -1.57
N SER A 5 11.01 5.29 -2.04
CA SER A 5 12.01 4.75 -2.95
C SER A 5 12.04 5.48 -4.30
N GLY A 6 10.88 5.82 -4.88
CA GLY A 6 10.78 6.56 -6.11
C GLY A 6 11.23 8.02 -5.96
N ARG A 7 10.94 8.65 -4.80
CA ARG A 7 11.47 9.98 -4.47
C ARG A 7 12.99 9.95 -4.31
N ARG A 8 13.53 8.90 -3.68
CA ARG A 8 14.97 8.67 -3.58
C ARG A 8 15.59 8.44 -4.96
N ALA A 9 14.96 7.67 -5.85
CA ALA A 9 15.43 7.47 -7.22
C ALA A 9 15.42 8.76 -8.08
N ILE A 10 14.60 9.75 -7.75
CA ILE A 10 14.64 11.07 -8.41
C ILE A 10 15.89 11.85 -8.00
N LYS A 11 16.22 11.83 -6.71
CA LYS A 11 17.30 12.64 -6.10
C LYS A 11 18.67 11.99 -6.15
N ASP A 12 18.73 10.67 -5.95
CA ASP A 12 19.94 9.90 -5.74
C ASP A 12 19.74 8.45 -6.22
N ILE A 13 19.68 8.29 -7.55
CA ILE A 13 19.60 6.98 -8.19
C ILE A 13 20.89 6.15 -8.01
N GLU A 14 22.00 6.81 -7.74
CA GLU A 14 23.32 6.16 -7.63
C GLU A 14 23.42 5.29 -6.38
N SER A 15 22.65 5.61 -5.34
CA SER A 15 22.56 4.79 -4.13
C SER A 15 21.85 3.43 -4.28
N PHE A 16 21.28 3.13 -5.45
CA PHE A 16 20.58 1.87 -5.72
C PHE A 16 21.54 0.79 -6.22
N GLN A 17 21.39 -0.44 -5.73
CA GLN A 17 22.23 -1.57 -6.15
C GLN A 17 22.06 -1.84 -7.66
N GLU A 18 20.84 -1.75 -8.16
CA GLU A 18 20.53 -1.95 -9.58
C GLU A 18 21.24 -0.94 -10.49
N TYR A 19 21.49 0.29 -9.99
CA TYR A 19 22.28 1.28 -10.72
C TYR A 19 23.76 0.85 -10.78
N GLN A 20 24.32 0.43 -9.65
CA GLN A 20 25.71 -0.05 -9.57
C GLN A 20 25.94 -1.25 -10.50
N ASP A 21 24.98 -2.18 -10.55
CA ASP A 21 25.04 -3.35 -11.43
C ASP A 21 25.06 -2.94 -12.92
N ILE A 22 24.25 -1.94 -13.32
CA ILE A 22 24.26 -1.39 -14.67
C ILE A 22 25.61 -0.73 -14.97
N ILE A 23 26.13 0.11 -14.07
CA ILE A 23 27.41 0.77 -14.26
C ILE A 23 28.53 -0.26 -14.41
N GLN A 24 28.60 -1.26 -13.54
CA GLN A 24 29.62 -2.30 -13.58
C GLN A 24 29.55 -3.12 -14.88
N LYS A 25 28.35 -3.51 -15.31
CA LYS A 25 28.11 -4.23 -16.57
C LYS A 25 28.65 -3.48 -17.78
N TYR A 26 28.42 -2.16 -17.85
CA TYR A 26 28.88 -1.35 -18.98
C TYR A 26 30.34 -0.93 -18.85
N ALA A 27 30.87 -0.70 -17.65
CA ALA A 27 32.27 -0.36 -17.42
C ALA A 27 33.20 -1.43 -18.02
N LEU A 28 32.95 -2.72 -17.71
CA LEU A 28 33.72 -3.83 -18.26
C LEU A 28 33.69 -3.88 -19.80
N ARG A 29 32.54 -3.56 -20.41
CA ARG A 29 32.37 -3.56 -21.87
C ARG A 29 33.09 -2.37 -22.51
N LEU A 30 32.99 -1.20 -21.90
CA LEU A 30 33.64 0.03 -22.38
C LEU A 30 35.15 -0.08 -22.28
N GLU A 31 35.70 -0.58 -21.16
CA GLU A 31 37.14 -0.83 -21.00
C GLU A 31 37.69 -1.76 -22.08
N LYS A 32 37.06 -2.93 -22.26
CA LYS A 32 37.46 -3.89 -23.31
C LYS A 32 37.43 -3.28 -24.70
N THR A 33 36.37 -2.52 -25.02
CA THR A 33 36.22 -1.90 -26.35
C THR A 33 37.26 -0.80 -26.57
N THR A 34 37.57 -0.04 -25.51
CA THR A 34 38.59 1.03 -25.56
C THR A 34 39.97 0.43 -25.76
N ALA A 35 40.33 -0.63 -25.04
CA ALA A 35 41.59 -1.35 -25.22
C ALA A 35 41.76 -1.91 -26.64
N ILE A 36 40.67 -2.43 -27.25
CA ILE A 36 40.67 -2.88 -28.65
C ILE A 36 40.93 -1.71 -29.59
N ILE A 37 40.28 -0.56 -29.37
CA ILE A 37 40.47 0.64 -30.19
C ILE A 37 41.93 1.11 -30.12
N ASP A 38 42.51 1.14 -28.93
CA ASP A 38 43.90 1.57 -28.72
C ASP A 38 44.89 0.64 -29.43
N SER A 39 44.72 -0.69 -29.28
CA SER A 39 45.53 -1.69 -29.99
C SER A 39 45.40 -1.58 -31.52
N LEU A 40 44.19 -1.32 -32.03
CA LEU A 40 43.97 -1.12 -33.47
C LEU A 40 44.62 0.19 -33.97
N ASN A 41 44.63 1.26 -33.16
CA ASN A 41 45.31 2.51 -33.50
C ASN A 41 46.84 2.34 -33.56
N GLU A 42 47.44 1.62 -32.59
CA GLU A 42 48.87 1.28 -32.61
C GLU A 42 49.25 0.44 -33.82
N THR A 43 48.42 -0.56 -34.14
CA THR A 43 48.60 -1.39 -35.34
C THR A 43 48.49 -0.55 -36.61
N LEU A 44 47.60 0.44 -36.64
CA LEU A 44 47.47 1.34 -37.78
C LEU A 44 48.70 2.26 -37.95
N ALA A 45 49.29 2.71 -36.84
CA ALA A 45 50.45 3.59 -36.82
C ALA A 45 51.75 2.91 -37.26
N SER A 46 51.85 1.59 -37.10
CA SER A 46 53.02 0.78 -37.47
C SER A 46 53.01 0.25 -38.91
N LEU A 47 51.91 0.43 -39.66
CA LEU A 47 51.77 -0.04 -41.05
C LEU A 47 52.13 1.05 -42.07
N ASP A 48 52.92 0.70 -43.09
CA ASP A 48 53.32 1.63 -44.15
C ASP A 48 52.33 1.64 -45.34
N SER A 49 51.80 2.82 -45.64
CA SER A 49 50.87 3.08 -46.74
C SER A 49 51.42 2.78 -48.15
N LYS A 50 52.75 2.74 -48.29
CA LYS A 50 53.43 2.56 -49.59
C LYS A 50 53.68 1.09 -49.95
N ASP A 51 53.63 0.16 -48.98
CA ASP A 51 53.84 -1.27 -49.22
C ASP A 51 52.57 -1.96 -49.76
N LYS A 52 52.66 -2.52 -50.98
CA LYS A 52 51.55 -3.23 -51.65
C LYS A 52 51.01 -4.42 -50.83
N LYS A 53 51.84 -5.10 -50.04
CA LYS A 53 51.39 -6.23 -49.18
C LYS A 53 50.62 -5.76 -47.94
N GLN A 54 50.90 -4.55 -47.45
CA GLN A 54 50.29 -4.01 -46.22
C GLN A 54 48.98 -3.25 -46.47
N LYS A 55 48.70 -2.82 -47.72
CA LYS A 55 47.46 -2.12 -48.09
C LYS A 55 46.17 -2.88 -47.76
N ALA A 56 46.15 -4.20 -47.93
CA ALA A 56 44.98 -5.03 -47.58
C ALA A 56 44.73 -5.01 -46.07
N LYS A 57 45.78 -5.19 -45.28
CA LYS A 57 45.75 -5.16 -43.81
C LYS A 57 45.36 -3.78 -43.26
N LEU A 58 45.85 -2.70 -43.86
CA LEU A 58 45.43 -1.33 -43.54
C LEU A 58 43.92 -1.11 -43.72
N LYS A 59 43.32 -1.64 -44.79
CA LYS A 59 41.89 -1.53 -45.05
C LYS A 59 41.07 -2.31 -44.02
N GLU A 60 41.53 -3.52 -43.69
CA GLU A 60 40.91 -4.39 -42.68
C GLU A 60 40.95 -3.74 -41.28
N THR A 61 42.11 -3.28 -40.82
CA THR A 61 42.27 -2.60 -39.53
C THR A 61 41.43 -1.33 -39.43
N ARG A 62 41.30 -0.54 -40.53
CA ARG A 62 40.40 0.64 -40.56
C ARG A 62 38.93 0.27 -40.41
N ASN A 63 38.49 -0.83 -41.03
CA ASN A 63 37.11 -1.29 -40.90
C ASN A 63 36.84 -1.79 -39.48
N ALA A 64 37.73 -2.60 -38.92
CA ALA A 64 37.64 -3.06 -37.52
C ALA A 64 37.64 -1.87 -36.54
N LEU A 65 38.47 -0.85 -36.76
CA LEU A 65 38.49 0.37 -35.94
C LEU A 65 37.15 1.11 -36.01
N LYS A 66 36.55 1.21 -37.21
CA LYS A 66 35.25 1.86 -37.40
C LYS A 66 34.14 1.10 -36.67
N GLU A 67 34.16 -0.23 -36.71
CA GLU A 67 33.21 -1.08 -35.99
C GLU A 67 33.37 -0.98 -34.48
N ALA A 68 34.61 -1.03 -33.97
CA ALA A 68 34.89 -0.90 -32.54
C ALA A 68 34.46 0.48 -31.99
N LYS A 69 34.73 1.57 -32.73
CA LYS A 69 34.25 2.92 -32.36
C LYS A 69 32.73 3.01 -32.35
N LYS A 70 32.05 2.39 -33.32
CA LYS A 70 30.58 2.33 -33.36
C LYS A 70 30.03 1.56 -32.16
N GLU A 71 30.64 0.44 -31.79
CA GLU A 71 30.22 -0.37 -30.64
C GLU A 71 30.43 0.36 -29.31
N LEU A 72 31.50 1.16 -29.19
CA LEU A 72 31.75 2.02 -28.02
C LEU A 72 30.62 3.03 -27.84
N GLU A 73 30.25 3.74 -28.90
CA GLU A 73 29.17 4.74 -28.88
C GLU A 73 27.80 4.09 -28.61
N LEU A 74 27.51 2.95 -29.24
CA LEU A 74 26.29 2.18 -28.97
C LEU A 74 26.22 1.71 -27.50
N SER A 75 27.34 1.29 -26.92
CA SER A 75 27.40 0.83 -25.52
C SER A 75 27.12 1.98 -24.55
N LYS A 76 27.67 3.18 -24.78
CA LYS A 76 27.35 4.38 -23.98
C LYS A 76 25.87 4.77 -24.09
N LEU A 77 25.31 4.69 -25.30
CA LEU A 77 23.91 5.00 -25.54
C LEU A 77 22.98 4.03 -24.79
N ARG A 78 23.26 2.72 -24.89
CA ARG A 78 22.51 1.68 -24.17
C ARG A 78 22.61 1.85 -22.66
N GLN A 79 23.80 2.17 -22.12
CA GLN A 79 23.97 2.47 -20.70
C GLN A 79 23.05 3.62 -20.25
N LYS A 80 23.05 4.73 -21.00
CA LYS A 80 22.16 5.87 -20.71
C LYS A 80 20.68 5.49 -20.74
N GLN A 81 20.29 4.67 -21.71
CA GLN A 81 18.90 4.23 -21.85
C GLN A 81 18.48 3.27 -20.73
N ASP A 82 19.34 2.34 -20.33
CA ASP A 82 19.08 1.43 -19.21
C ASP A 82 18.94 2.20 -17.89
N ILE A 83 19.78 3.21 -17.64
CA ILE A 83 19.66 4.09 -16.46
C ILE A 83 18.32 4.87 -16.49
N GLN A 84 17.91 5.39 -17.65
CA GLN A 84 16.61 6.07 -17.77
C GLN A 84 15.44 5.12 -17.51
N ASN A 85 15.50 3.90 -18.04
CA ASN A 85 14.48 2.88 -17.82
C ASN A 85 14.42 2.48 -16.34
N LEU A 86 15.56 2.26 -15.69
CA LEU A 86 15.64 1.98 -14.25
C LEU A 86 15.02 3.12 -13.44
N LYS A 87 15.36 4.37 -13.76
CA LYS A 87 14.78 5.55 -13.09
C LYS A 87 13.26 5.55 -13.21
N HIS A 88 12.73 5.32 -14.41
CA HIS A 88 11.30 5.27 -14.64
C HIS A 88 10.63 4.11 -13.88
N GLN A 89 11.25 2.93 -13.85
CA GLN A 89 10.74 1.77 -13.12
C GLN A 89 10.73 2.01 -11.61
N LEU A 90 11.81 2.53 -11.03
CA LEU A 90 11.89 2.83 -9.59
C LEU A 90 10.86 3.89 -9.18
N ILE A 91 10.67 4.93 -10.00
CA ILE A 91 9.69 5.99 -9.73
C ILE A 91 8.26 5.45 -9.77
N ASN A 92 7.96 4.51 -10.66
CA ASN A 92 6.62 4.00 -10.88
C ASN A 92 6.39 2.60 -10.29
N LYS A 93 7.33 2.07 -9.50
CA LYS A 93 7.35 0.68 -9.03
C LYS A 93 6.03 0.28 -8.38
N ASN A 94 5.51 1.14 -7.50
CA ASN A 94 4.27 0.89 -6.78
C ASN A 94 3.03 1.53 -7.43
N LYS A 95 3.14 2.16 -8.62
CA LYS A 95 2.02 2.86 -9.25
C LYS A 95 0.85 1.90 -9.55
N LEU A 96 1.13 0.67 -9.98
CA LEU A 96 0.08 -0.33 -10.23
C LEU A 96 -0.57 -0.81 -8.93
N LEU A 97 0.21 -1.00 -7.87
CA LEU A 97 -0.30 -1.37 -6.54
C LEU A 97 -1.20 -0.27 -5.98
N MET A 98 -0.75 0.98 -6.05
CA MET A 98 -1.52 2.15 -5.58
C MET A 98 -2.81 2.38 -6.35
N ARG A 99 -2.94 1.86 -7.58
CA ARG A 99 -4.20 1.90 -8.34
C ARG A 99 -5.20 0.85 -7.87
N LYS A 100 -4.72 -0.24 -7.26
CA LYS A 100 -5.53 -1.32 -6.72
C LYS A 100 -5.82 -1.20 -5.22
N MET A 101 -5.12 -0.30 -4.53
CA MET A 101 -5.31 0.01 -3.12
C MET A 101 -6.07 1.33 -2.96
N GLN A 102 -7.12 1.34 -2.17
CA GLN A 102 -7.91 2.54 -1.90
C GLN A 102 -8.11 2.75 -0.40
N MET A 103 -8.29 4.00 0.02
CA MET A 103 -8.50 4.37 1.41
C MET A 103 -9.84 5.06 1.58
N ILE A 104 -10.61 4.65 2.58
CA ILE A 104 -11.77 5.37 3.09
C ILE A 104 -11.29 6.06 4.37
N PHE A 105 -11.32 7.39 4.36
CA PHE A 105 -10.83 8.20 5.47
C PHE A 105 -11.91 8.40 6.54
N GLN A 106 -11.46 8.63 7.78
CA GLN A 106 -12.31 8.96 8.92
C GLN A 106 -13.00 10.33 8.75
N ASP A 107 -12.26 11.34 8.28
CA ASP A 107 -12.79 12.68 8.01
C ASP A 107 -13.04 12.88 6.50
N PRO A 108 -14.31 12.81 6.05
CA PRO A 108 -14.62 13.01 4.65
C PRO A 108 -14.46 14.48 4.25
N ILE A 109 -14.58 15.44 5.16
CA ILE A 109 -14.47 16.87 4.86
C ILE A 109 -13.05 17.21 4.42
N ALA A 110 -12.06 16.78 5.20
CA ALA A 110 -10.65 16.99 4.88
C ALA A 110 -10.22 16.23 3.62
N SER A 111 -10.86 15.10 3.31
CA SER A 111 -10.46 14.25 2.17
C SER A 111 -11.09 14.64 0.84
N LEU A 112 -12.19 15.41 0.82
CA LEU A 112 -12.90 15.82 -0.41
C LEU A 112 -12.47 17.23 -0.82
N ASN A 113 -12.16 17.44 -2.11
CA ASN A 113 -11.83 18.77 -2.60
C ASN A 113 -13.11 19.64 -2.68
N PRO A 114 -13.22 20.74 -1.92
CA PRO A 114 -14.45 21.52 -1.84
C PRO A 114 -14.75 22.31 -3.13
N ARG A 115 -13.77 22.43 -4.04
CA ARG A 115 -13.91 23.11 -5.33
C ARG A 115 -14.38 22.20 -6.47
N MET A 116 -14.47 20.90 -6.21
CA MET A 116 -14.91 19.91 -7.18
C MET A 116 -16.34 19.46 -6.84
N THR A 117 -17.11 19.19 -7.87
CA THR A 117 -18.40 18.51 -7.76
C THR A 117 -18.22 17.06 -7.33
N VAL A 118 -19.27 16.44 -6.81
CA VAL A 118 -19.26 15.01 -6.44
C VAL A 118 -18.88 14.14 -7.64
N LYS A 119 -19.39 14.46 -8.84
CA LYS A 119 -19.01 13.80 -10.09
C LYS A 119 -17.52 13.86 -10.31
N GLU A 120 -16.92 15.05 -10.24
CA GLU A 120 -15.49 15.23 -10.49
C GLU A 120 -14.64 14.48 -9.48
N ILE A 121 -15.04 14.47 -8.20
CA ILE A 121 -14.33 13.76 -7.14
C ILE A 121 -14.34 12.24 -7.37
N ILE A 122 -15.49 11.66 -7.71
CA ILE A 122 -15.60 10.22 -7.96
C ILE A 122 -14.90 9.85 -9.28
N ALA A 123 -15.09 10.65 -10.34
CA ALA A 123 -14.49 10.40 -11.65
C ALA A 123 -12.96 10.51 -11.66
N GLU A 124 -12.35 11.26 -10.74
CA GLU A 124 -10.90 11.47 -10.67
C GLU A 124 -10.13 10.14 -10.67
N GLY A 125 -10.56 9.18 -9.84
CA GLY A 125 -9.93 7.86 -9.76
C GLY A 125 -9.99 7.09 -11.09
N LEU A 126 -11.11 7.16 -11.80
CA LEU A 126 -11.29 6.54 -13.12
C LEU A 126 -10.36 7.18 -14.17
N ARG A 127 -10.30 8.51 -14.21
CA ARG A 127 -9.45 9.25 -15.17
C ARG A 127 -7.97 8.98 -14.92
N ILE A 128 -7.53 8.96 -13.66
CA ILE A 128 -6.17 8.57 -13.28
C ILE A 128 -5.87 7.12 -13.72
N ASN A 129 -6.89 6.27 -13.69
CA ASN A 129 -6.81 4.90 -14.17
C ASN A 129 -6.91 4.75 -15.70
N GLY A 130 -6.93 5.85 -16.46
CA GLY A 130 -6.83 5.83 -17.91
C GLY A 130 -8.17 5.64 -18.64
N TYR A 131 -9.30 5.74 -17.93
CA TYR A 131 -10.61 5.84 -18.58
C TYR A 131 -10.68 7.14 -19.37
N LYS A 132 -11.11 7.06 -20.63
CA LYS A 132 -11.19 8.21 -21.56
C LYS A 132 -12.59 8.51 -22.07
N ASN A 133 -13.51 7.54 -22.00
CA ASN A 133 -14.88 7.73 -22.43
C ASN A 133 -15.69 8.32 -21.27
N GLU A 134 -16.13 9.57 -21.41
CA GLU A 134 -16.89 10.27 -20.38
C GLU A 134 -18.29 9.67 -20.16
N GLU A 135 -18.94 9.07 -21.16
CA GLU A 135 -20.24 8.40 -20.98
C GLU A 135 -20.10 7.20 -20.02
N ILE A 136 -19.03 6.42 -20.18
CA ILE A 136 -18.73 5.28 -19.28
C ILE A 136 -18.37 5.78 -17.87
N ILE A 137 -17.63 6.89 -17.78
CA ILE A 137 -17.27 7.50 -16.49
C ILE A 137 -18.55 7.96 -15.77
N ASP A 138 -19.45 8.63 -16.47
CA ASP A 138 -20.70 9.16 -15.93
C ASP A 138 -21.59 8.04 -15.41
N GLN A 139 -21.72 6.97 -16.19
CA GLN A 139 -22.46 5.77 -15.78
C GLN A 139 -21.87 5.17 -14.49
N ARG A 140 -20.55 4.96 -14.42
CA ARG A 140 -19.89 4.41 -13.23
C ARG A 140 -20.01 5.32 -12.01
N VAL A 141 -19.98 6.64 -12.20
CA VAL A 141 -20.20 7.62 -11.11
C VAL A 141 -21.61 7.46 -10.55
N ILE A 142 -22.62 7.36 -11.40
CA ILE A 142 -24.02 7.19 -10.99
C ILE A 142 -24.20 5.85 -10.26
N GLU A 143 -23.72 4.74 -10.83
CA GLU A 143 -23.77 3.42 -10.22
C GLU A 143 -23.10 3.41 -8.83
N SER A 144 -21.95 4.09 -8.70
CA SER A 144 -21.24 4.20 -7.42
C SER A 144 -22.01 5.02 -6.38
N LEU A 145 -22.68 6.10 -6.79
CA LEU A 145 -23.56 6.88 -5.92
C LEU A 145 -24.74 6.04 -5.43
N GLU A 146 -25.41 5.33 -6.33
CA GLU A 146 -26.55 4.45 -6.00
C GLU A 146 -26.14 3.31 -5.07
N THR A 147 -24.96 2.72 -5.29
CA THR A 147 -24.40 1.67 -4.44
C THR A 147 -24.27 2.12 -2.98
N VAL A 148 -23.81 3.36 -2.77
CA VAL A 148 -23.75 3.95 -1.42
C VAL A 148 -25.08 4.55 -0.98
N GLY A 149 -26.16 4.42 -1.77
CA GLY A 149 -27.55 4.84 -1.54
C GLY A 149 -27.89 6.30 -1.90
N LEU A 150 -27.00 7.01 -2.59
CA LEU A 150 -27.18 8.39 -3.03
C LEU A 150 -27.83 8.38 -4.42
N VAL A 151 -28.55 9.45 -4.77
CA VAL A 151 -29.21 9.57 -6.06
C VAL A 151 -28.32 10.22 -7.10
N ALA A 152 -28.57 9.97 -8.39
CA ALA A 152 -27.76 10.48 -9.50
C ALA A 152 -27.65 12.01 -9.51
N GLU A 153 -28.70 12.72 -9.13
CA GLU A 153 -28.76 14.20 -9.09
C GLU A 153 -27.77 14.80 -8.07
N HIS A 154 -27.26 14.00 -7.14
CA HIS A 154 -26.20 14.43 -6.23
C HIS A 154 -24.86 14.64 -6.94
N ALA A 155 -24.65 14.07 -8.13
CA ALA A 155 -23.39 14.16 -8.86
C ALA A 155 -22.99 15.60 -9.20
N SER A 156 -23.95 16.48 -9.50
CA SER A 156 -23.69 17.88 -9.89
C SER A 156 -23.48 18.83 -8.70
N ARG A 157 -23.67 18.35 -7.47
CA ARG A 157 -23.55 19.17 -6.25
C ARG A 157 -22.11 19.19 -5.73
N TYR A 158 -21.80 20.16 -4.88
CA TYR A 158 -20.54 20.27 -4.18
C TYR A 158 -20.59 19.61 -2.80
N PRO A 159 -19.45 19.14 -2.25
CA PRO A 159 -19.40 18.48 -0.94
C PRO A 159 -20.05 19.28 0.20
N HIS A 160 -19.95 20.62 0.18
CA HIS A 160 -20.49 21.46 1.24
C HIS A 160 -22.03 21.42 1.33
N GLU A 161 -22.72 20.98 0.29
CA GLU A 161 -24.18 20.84 0.22
C GLU A 161 -24.70 19.54 0.87
N PHE A 162 -23.80 18.70 1.39
CA PHE A 162 -24.13 17.40 1.98
C PHE A 162 -23.90 17.37 3.49
N SER A 163 -24.65 16.52 4.19
CA SER A 163 -24.42 16.18 5.60
C SER A 163 -23.11 15.41 5.79
N GLY A 164 -22.60 15.33 7.02
CA GLY A 164 -21.38 14.58 7.33
C GLY A 164 -21.45 13.12 6.84
N GLY A 165 -22.56 12.42 7.11
CA GLY A 165 -22.75 11.06 6.66
C GLY A 165 -22.88 10.90 5.14
N GLN A 166 -23.50 11.86 4.45
CA GLN A 166 -23.53 11.87 2.99
C GLN A 166 -22.13 12.08 2.39
N ARG A 167 -21.31 12.97 2.98
CA ARG A 167 -19.90 13.14 2.57
C ARG A 167 -19.09 11.87 2.79
N GLN A 168 -19.32 11.16 3.89
CA GLN A 168 -18.68 9.86 4.13
C GLN A 168 -19.02 8.86 3.03
N ARG A 169 -20.29 8.81 2.62
CA ARG A 169 -20.76 7.95 1.52
C ARG A 169 -20.14 8.35 0.18
N ILE A 170 -19.98 9.64 -0.10
CA ILE A 170 -19.22 10.13 -1.27
C ILE A 170 -17.76 9.66 -1.20
N GLY A 171 -17.13 9.73 -0.02
CA GLY A 171 -15.77 9.22 0.21
C GLY A 171 -15.65 7.72 -0.07
N ILE A 172 -16.64 6.92 0.35
CA ILE A 172 -16.74 5.49 0.07
C ILE A 172 -16.91 5.25 -1.44
N ALA A 173 -17.85 5.94 -2.08
CA ALA A 173 -18.11 5.83 -3.52
C ALA A 173 -16.86 6.14 -4.36
N ARG A 174 -16.12 7.21 -4.00
CA ARG A 174 -14.84 7.56 -4.63
C ARG A 174 -13.83 6.42 -4.56
N SER A 175 -13.75 5.73 -3.43
CA SER A 175 -12.80 4.63 -3.23
C SER A 175 -13.23 3.35 -3.95
N LEU A 176 -14.55 3.10 -4.09
CA LEU A 176 -15.08 1.88 -4.70
C LEU A 176 -15.17 1.93 -6.23
N VAL A 177 -15.34 3.12 -6.82
CA VAL A 177 -15.58 3.28 -8.28
C VAL A 177 -14.45 2.71 -9.14
N VAL A 178 -13.24 2.64 -8.61
CA VAL A 178 -12.05 2.10 -9.30
C VAL A 178 -11.86 0.60 -9.14
N GLU A 179 -12.81 -0.09 -8.49
CA GLU A 179 -12.81 -1.54 -8.28
C GLU A 179 -11.49 -2.04 -7.63
N PRO A 180 -11.17 -1.57 -6.41
CA PRO A 180 -9.93 -1.94 -5.74
C PRO A 180 -9.88 -3.42 -5.38
N SER A 181 -8.66 -3.97 -5.27
CA SER A 181 -8.45 -5.29 -4.67
C SER A 181 -8.11 -5.21 -3.18
N PHE A 182 -7.78 -4.02 -2.67
CA PHE A 182 -7.46 -3.79 -1.27
C PHE A 182 -8.02 -2.45 -0.78
N ILE A 183 -8.70 -2.45 0.36
CA ILE A 183 -9.28 -1.25 0.96
C ILE A 183 -8.75 -1.08 2.38
N ILE A 184 -8.28 0.12 2.71
CA ILE A 184 -8.06 0.56 4.09
C ILE A 184 -9.27 1.39 4.48
N ALA A 185 -10.06 0.92 5.43
CA ALA A 185 -11.25 1.61 5.89
C ALA A 185 -10.99 2.13 7.31
N ASP A 186 -10.64 3.42 7.40
CA ASP A 186 -10.28 4.09 8.65
C ASP A 186 -11.52 4.74 9.28
N GLU A 187 -12.09 4.09 10.29
CA GLU A 187 -13.36 4.45 10.92
C GLU A 187 -14.47 4.86 9.93
N PRO A 188 -14.76 4.02 8.91
CA PRO A 188 -15.54 4.44 7.75
C PRO A 188 -17.01 4.74 8.05
N ILE A 189 -17.48 4.43 9.26
CA ILE A 189 -18.88 4.44 9.69
C ILE A 189 -19.15 5.29 10.94
N SER A 190 -18.12 5.93 11.50
CA SER A 190 -18.22 6.66 12.78
C SER A 190 -19.21 7.83 12.72
N ALA A 191 -19.27 8.52 11.57
CA ALA A 191 -20.16 9.64 11.31
C ALA A 191 -21.54 9.25 10.74
N LEU A 192 -21.90 7.95 10.75
CA LEU A 192 -23.12 7.43 10.15
C LEU A 192 -24.17 7.02 11.18
N ASP A 193 -25.42 7.32 10.85
CA ASP A 193 -26.63 6.83 11.52
C ASP A 193 -26.66 5.29 11.52
N VAL A 194 -27.36 4.69 12.48
CA VAL A 194 -27.37 3.24 12.70
C VAL A 194 -27.84 2.45 11.46
N SER A 195 -28.86 2.93 10.76
CA SER A 195 -29.39 2.26 9.56
C SER A 195 -28.39 2.32 8.39
N ILE A 196 -27.78 3.48 8.15
CA ILE A 196 -26.80 3.67 7.08
C ILE A 196 -25.51 2.90 7.39
N ARG A 197 -25.08 2.84 8.65
CA ARG A 197 -23.96 2.01 9.10
C ARG A 197 -24.15 0.55 8.70
N ALA A 198 -25.32 -0.02 8.99
CA ALA A 198 -25.63 -1.40 8.62
C ALA A 198 -25.58 -1.61 7.10
N HIS A 199 -26.15 -0.68 6.32
CA HIS A 199 -26.10 -0.71 4.86
C HIS A 199 -24.65 -0.72 4.33
N ILE A 200 -23.79 0.16 4.82
CA ILE A 200 -22.38 0.23 4.39
C ILE A 200 -21.59 -1.01 4.80
N ILE A 201 -21.82 -1.55 6.00
CA ILE A 201 -21.17 -2.80 6.45
C ILE A 201 -21.58 -3.96 5.52
N ASN A 202 -22.87 -4.09 5.20
CA ASN A 202 -23.36 -5.12 4.29
C ASN A 202 -22.76 -4.97 2.89
N LEU A 203 -22.71 -3.74 2.36
CA LEU A 203 -22.04 -3.46 1.08
C LEU A 203 -20.57 -3.91 1.10
N LEU A 204 -19.81 -3.57 2.15
CA LEU A 204 -18.40 -3.96 2.24
C LEU A 204 -18.23 -5.49 2.39
N ASN A 205 -19.14 -6.16 3.11
CA ASN A 205 -19.16 -7.62 3.20
C ASN A 205 -19.47 -8.28 1.84
N GLU A 206 -20.48 -7.78 1.11
CA GLU A 206 -20.82 -8.27 -0.23
C GLU A 206 -19.64 -8.09 -1.19
N LEU A 207 -18.94 -6.97 -1.12
CA LEU A 207 -17.75 -6.72 -1.92
C LEU A 207 -16.60 -7.67 -1.56
N ARG A 208 -16.39 -7.95 -0.27
CA ARG A 208 -15.42 -8.94 0.18
C ARG A 208 -15.77 -10.34 -0.35
N GLU A 209 -17.01 -10.77 -0.20
CA GLU A 209 -17.48 -12.12 -0.54
C GLU A 209 -17.58 -12.36 -2.05
N ASN A 210 -18.15 -11.42 -2.79
CA ASN A 210 -18.40 -11.58 -4.22
C ASN A 210 -17.19 -11.23 -5.09
N LYS A 211 -16.37 -10.26 -4.66
CA LYS A 211 -15.24 -9.74 -5.45
C LYS A 211 -13.87 -10.11 -4.88
N GLY A 212 -13.81 -10.80 -3.74
CA GLY A 212 -12.54 -11.22 -3.11
C GLY A 212 -11.67 -10.03 -2.69
N ILE A 213 -12.28 -8.91 -2.30
CA ILE A 213 -11.55 -7.71 -1.87
C ILE A 213 -11.01 -7.92 -0.47
N THR A 214 -9.72 -7.62 -0.27
CA THR A 214 -9.12 -7.59 1.06
C THR A 214 -9.40 -6.25 1.74
N ILE A 215 -9.89 -6.27 2.97
CA ILE A 215 -10.26 -5.05 3.71
C ILE A 215 -9.51 -5.01 5.05
N LEU A 216 -8.72 -3.95 5.25
CA LEU A 216 -8.21 -3.57 6.58
C LEU A 216 -9.20 -2.58 7.19
N PHE A 217 -9.98 -3.05 8.16
CA PHE A 217 -11.01 -2.26 8.81
C PHE A 217 -10.54 -1.77 10.18
N ILE A 218 -10.51 -0.45 10.38
CA ILE A 218 -10.12 0.19 11.63
C ILE A 218 -11.39 0.74 12.26
N ALA A 219 -11.68 0.31 13.49
CA ALA A 219 -12.83 0.78 14.23
C ALA A 219 -12.58 0.69 15.74
N HIS A 220 -13.26 1.56 16.48
CA HIS A 220 -13.32 1.53 17.94
C HIS A 220 -14.55 0.77 18.47
N ASP A 221 -15.56 0.50 17.63
CA ASP A 221 -16.77 -0.24 18.01
C ASP A 221 -16.59 -1.75 17.80
N LEU A 222 -16.45 -2.48 18.90
CA LEU A 222 -16.22 -3.92 18.90
C LEU A 222 -17.43 -4.71 18.37
N SER A 223 -18.63 -4.17 18.46
CA SER A 223 -19.84 -4.83 17.95
C SER A 223 -19.77 -4.95 16.43
N VAL A 224 -19.27 -3.90 15.77
CA VAL A 224 -19.04 -3.89 14.33
C VAL A 224 -17.89 -4.84 13.96
N VAL A 225 -16.78 -4.76 14.69
CA VAL A 225 -15.59 -5.59 14.43
C VAL A 225 -15.92 -7.08 14.56
N LYS A 226 -16.74 -7.47 15.55
CA LYS A 226 -17.18 -8.85 15.74
C LYS A 226 -17.90 -9.40 14.51
N TYR A 227 -18.79 -8.60 13.93
CA TYR A 227 -19.57 -8.99 12.77
C TYR A 227 -18.74 -8.98 11.48
N PHE A 228 -17.91 -7.96 11.29
CA PHE A 228 -17.24 -7.69 10.02
C PHE A 228 -15.93 -8.48 9.83
N SER A 229 -15.12 -8.67 10.87
CA SER A 229 -13.74 -9.13 10.70
C SER A 229 -13.59 -10.66 10.71
N ASP A 230 -12.57 -11.16 10.03
CA ASP A 230 -12.12 -12.56 10.14
C ASP A 230 -11.03 -12.69 11.23
N ARG A 231 -10.10 -11.74 11.23
CA ARG A 231 -9.03 -11.61 12.22
C ARG A 231 -9.09 -10.25 12.89
N LEU A 232 -8.67 -10.20 14.14
CA LEU A 232 -8.67 -8.99 14.95
C LEU A 232 -7.25 -8.70 15.45
N ALA A 233 -6.83 -7.44 15.37
CA ALA A 233 -5.64 -6.93 16.04
C ALA A 233 -6.08 -5.82 17.00
N VAL A 234 -5.80 -6.01 18.28
CA VAL A 234 -6.08 -5.03 19.34
C VAL A 234 -4.84 -4.19 19.56
N MET A 235 -5.02 -2.87 19.58
CA MET A 235 -3.92 -1.92 19.72
C MET A 235 -4.12 -1.05 20.97
N TYR A 236 -3.04 -0.84 21.72
CA TYR A 236 -2.99 0.09 22.85
C TYR A 236 -1.76 0.99 22.71
N PHE A 237 -1.95 2.32 22.75
CA PHE A 237 -0.88 3.32 22.60
C PHE A 237 0.08 3.05 21.43
N GLY A 238 -0.47 2.69 20.26
CA GLY A 238 0.31 2.45 19.04
C GLY A 238 1.06 1.12 19.01
N LYS A 239 0.79 0.19 19.93
CA LYS A 239 1.34 -1.16 19.95
C LYS A 239 0.23 -2.19 19.79
N ILE A 240 0.41 -3.14 18.89
CA ILE A 240 -0.45 -4.33 18.82
C ILE A 240 -0.20 -5.13 20.10
N VAL A 241 -1.23 -5.27 20.92
CA VAL A 241 -1.15 -6.01 22.19
C VAL A 241 -1.66 -7.43 22.07
N GLU A 242 -2.53 -7.69 21.09
CA GLU A 242 -3.11 -9.00 20.85
C GLU A 242 -3.57 -9.09 19.39
N ILE A 243 -3.34 -10.22 18.74
CA ILE A 243 -3.79 -10.48 17.36
C ILE A 243 -4.13 -11.95 17.18
N GLY A 244 -5.26 -12.23 16.53
CA GLY A 244 -5.78 -13.59 16.42
C GLY A 244 -7.02 -13.69 15.55
N ASP A 245 -7.55 -14.91 15.43
CA ASP A 245 -8.90 -15.13 14.91
C ASP A 245 -9.92 -14.41 15.80
N LYS A 246 -11.00 -13.86 15.20
CA LYS A 246 -12.00 -13.13 15.98
C LYS A 246 -12.61 -14.00 17.10
N GLU A 247 -12.91 -15.27 16.83
CA GLU A 247 -13.57 -16.13 17.81
C GLU A 247 -12.64 -16.41 18.99
N LYS A 248 -11.34 -16.55 18.73
CA LYS A 248 -10.34 -16.70 19.79
C LYS A 248 -10.28 -15.48 20.68
N ILE A 249 -10.15 -14.29 20.09
CA ILE A 249 -10.05 -13.04 20.86
C ILE A 249 -11.35 -12.74 21.63
N PHE A 250 -12.53 -12.97 21.04
CA PHE A 250 -13.79 -12.68 21.71
C PHE A 250 -14.13 -13.69 22.82
N ASN A 251 -13.77 -14.96 22.66
CA ASN A 251 -14.11 -16.01 23.63
C ASN A 251 -13.01 -16.22 24.69
N HIS A 252 -11.74 -16.06 24.30
CA HIS A 252 -10.57 -16.27 25.15
C HIS A 252 -9.55 -15.13 25.00
N PRO A 253 -9.91 -13.88 25.35
CA PRO A 253 -8.98 -12.76 25.33
C PRO A 253 -7.88 -12.96 26.39
N MET A 254 -6.63 -12.72 26.00
CA MET A 254 -5.46 -13.01 26.84
C MET A 254 -4.83 -11.75 27.40
N HIS A 255 -4.73 -10.68 26.61
CA HIS A 255 -4.11 -9.45 27.07
C HIS A 255 -5.07 -8.71 28.04
N PRO A 256 -4.61 -8.23 29.21
CA PRO A 256 -5.46 -7.55 30.20
C PRO A 256 -6.22 -6.34 29.65
N TYR A 257 -5.63 -5.63 28.68
CA TYR A 257 -6.33 -4.57 27.95
C TYR A 257 -7.50 -5.09 27.12
N THR A 258 -7.30 -6.16 26.34
CA THR A 258 -8.35 -6.77 25.51
C THR A 258 -9.49 -7.28 26.38
N LEU A 259 -9.17 -7.92 27.51
CA LEU A 259 -10.15 -8.32 28.53
C LEU A 259 -11.00 -7.12 29.01
N SER A 260 -10.36 -6.02 29.43
CA SER A 260 -11.04 -4.81 29.89
C SER A 260 -11.91 -4.17 28.81
N LEU A 261 -11.44 -4.21 27.56
CA LEU A 261 -12.11 -3.66 26.39
C LEU A 261 -13.37 -4.46 26.03
N LEU A 262 -13.30 -5.79 26.01
CA LEU A 262 -14.45 -6.66 25.78
C LEU A 262 -15.45 -6.63 26.94
N ASP A 263 -14.98 -6.51 28.18
CA ASP A 263 -15.82 -6.37 29.36
C ASP A 263 -16.59 -5.02 29.38
N SER A 264 -16.22 -4.07 28.53
CA SER A 264 -16.94 -2.80 28.37
C SER A 264 -18.08 -2.87 27.34
N ILE A 265 -18.24 -3.99 26.62
CA ILE A 265 -19.32 -4.17 25.65
C ILE A 265 -20.65 -4.41 26.40
N PRO A 266 -21.69 -3.60 26.15
CA PRO A 266 -22.99 -3.78 26.79
C PRO A 266 -23.68 -5.04 26.26
N LEU A 267 -24.32 -5.79 27.15
CA LEU A 267 -25.09 -6.97 26.76
C LEU A 267 -26.55 -6.62 26.45
N PRO A 268 -27.21 -7.34 25.53
CA PRO A 268 -28.58 -7.03 25.13
C PRO A 268 -29.61 -7.18 26.27
N ASP A 269 -29.35 -8.02 27.29
CA ASP A 269 -30.26 -8.24 28.42
C ASP A 269 -30.14 -7.10 29.45
N PRO A 270 -31.17 -6.23 29.57
CA PRO A 270 -31.11 -5.08 30.48
C PRO A 270 -31.10 -5.47 31.96
N LEU A 271 -31.70 -6.61 32.32
CA LEU A 271 -31.76 -7.09 33.69
C LEU A 271 -30.40 -7.65 34.12
N TYR A 272 -29.72 -8.35 33.22
CA TYR A 272 -28.35 -8.80 33.43
C TYR A 272 -27.40 -7.60 33.56
N GLU A 273 -27.48 -6.66 32.62
CA GLU A 273 -26.56 -5.51 32.57
C GLU A 273 -26.67 -4.63 33.82
N LYS A 274 -27.88 -4.44 34.35
CA LYS A 274 -28.11 -3.69 35.60
C LYS A 274 -27.48 -4.36 36.83
N ARG A 275 -27.30 -5.68 36.82
CA ARG A 275 -26.69 -6.45 37.91
C ARG A 275 -25.18 -6.64 37.73
N ARG A 276 -24.65 -6.33 36.54
CA ARG A 276 -23.23 -6.50 36.22
C ARG A 276 -22.40 -5.52 37.05
N GLN A 277 -21.28 -6.00 37.57
CA GLN A 277 -20.31 -5.14 38.24
C GLN A 277 -19.64 -4.22 37.21
N ALA A 278 -19.21 -3.03 37.64
CA ALA A 278 -18.51 -2.10 36.77
C ALA A 278 -17.24 -2.75 36.20
N SER A 279 -17.05 -2.65 34.89
CA SER A 279 -15.89 -3.22 34.20
C SER A 279 -14.60 -2.65 34.78
N LYS A 280 -13.65 -3.53 35.12
CA LYS A 280 -12.37 -3.10 35.67
C LYS A 280 -11.58 -2.37 34.59
N ARG A 281 -11.26 -1.09 34.80
CA ARG A 281 -10.41 -0.33 33.89
C ARG A 281 -9.01 -0.92 33.87
N TYR A 282 -8.48 -1.14 32.68
CA TYR A 282 -7.11 -1.57 32.49
C TYR A 282 -6.11 -0.54 33.02
N ASN A 283 -5.19 -0.99 33.87
CA ASN A 283 -4.06 -0.21 34.36
C ASN A 283 -2.76 -0.96 33.99
N PRO A 284 -1.94 -0.42 33.05
CA PRO A 284 -0.70 -1.07 32.63
C PRO A 284 0.28 -1.36 33.78
N GLN A 285 0.35 -0.48 34.79
CA GLN A 285 1.30 -0.62 35.90
C GLN A 285 0.91 -1.74 36.88
N GLU A 286 -0.39 -2.03 37.00
CA GLU A 286 -0.87 -3.14 37.81
C GLU A 286 -0.89 -4.46 37.04
N ALA A 287 -1.13 -4.39 35.72
CA ALA A 287 -1.28 -5.54 34.87
C ALA A 287 0.05 -6.19 34.47
N HIS A 288 1.13 -5.39 34.42
CA HIS A 288 2.41 -5.80 33.85
C HIS A 288 3.61 -5.38 34.71
N ASP A 289 4.62 -6.24 34.79
CA ASP A 289 5.95 -5.92 35.32
C ASP A 289 7.00 -6.08 34.22
N TYR A 290 7.36 -4.96 33.59
CA TYR A 290 8.39 -4.88 32.55
C TYR A 290 9.72 -4.31 33.05
N SER A 291 9.94 -4.28 34.37
CA SER A 291 11.19 -3.77 34.96
C SER A 291 12.41 -4.62 34.59
N LYS A 292 12.20 -5.92 34.38
CA LYS A 292 13.26 -6.90 34.08
C LYS A 292 13.39 -7.22 32.59
N GLU A 293 12.27 -7.29 31.89
CA GLU A 293 12.21 -7.73 30.49
C GLU A 293 11.10 -6.95 29.77
N LEU A 294 11.43 -6.37 28.62
CA LEU A 294 10.45 -5.71 27.75
C LEU A 294 9.60 -6.75 27.02
N PRO A 295 8.31 -6.48 26.80
CA PRO A 295 7.43 -7.44 26.13
C PRO A 295 7.76 -7.53 24.65
N THR A 296 7.54 -8.72 24.08
CA THR A 296 7.56 -8.96 22.64
C THR A 296 6.26 -9.63 22.22
N LEU A 297 5.88 -9.47 20.95
CA LEU A 297 4.70 -10.16 20.42
C LEU A 297 5.05 -11.65 20.27
N ARG A 298 4.39 -12.51 21.05
CA ARG A 298 4.67 -13.96 21.09
C ARG A 298 3.43 -14.76 20.75
N GLU A 299 3.62 -15.82 19.98
CA GLU A 299 2.55 -16.76 19.62
C GLU A 299 2.28 -17.73 20.78
N ILE A 300 1.11 -17.60 21.41
CA ILE A 300 0.72 -18.42 22.57
C ILE A 300 0.05 -19.74 22.14
N GLU A 301 -0.68 -19.71 21.03
CA GLU A 301 -1.28 -20.84 20.30
C GLU A 301 -1.30 -20.48 18.80
N PRO A 302 -1.54 -21.45 17.88
CA PRO A 302 -1.48 -21.18 16.44
C PRO A 302 -2.32 -19.98 16.01
N ASP A 303 -1.68 -19.05 15.30
CA ASP A 303 -2.23 -17.80 14.78
C ASP A 303 -2.75 -16.82 15.84
N HIS A 304 -2.42 -16.99 17.12
CA HIS A 304 -2.80 -16.11 18.22
C HIS A 304 -1.55 -15.58 18.94
N PHE A 305 -1.33 -14.27 18.84
CA PHE A 305 -0.18 -13.60 19.40
C PHE A 305 -0.58 -12.56 20.46
N VAL A 306 0.20 -12.50 21.53
CA VAL A 306 0.01 -11.57 22.65
C VAL A 306 1.33 -10.85 22.92
N LEU A 307 1.25 -9.55 23.20
CA LEU A 307 2.41 -8.75 23.62
C LEU A 307 2.69 -9.04 25.09
N CYS A 308 3.79 -9.75 25.37
CA CYS A 308 4.08 -10.22 26.72
C CYS A 308 5.56 -10.47 26.99
N ASN A 309 5.96 -10.43 28.26
CA ASN A 309 7.29 -10.91 28.70
C ASN A 309 7.29 -12.45 28.87
N THR A 310 8.42 -13.02 29.28
CA THR A 310 8.55 -14.49 29.41
C THR A 310 7.65 -15.08 30.51
N ASN A 311 7.50 -14.39 31.64
CA ASN A 311 6.66 -14.88 32.73
C ASN A 311 5.16 -14.88 32.35
N GLU A 312 4.71 -13.82 31.69
CA GLU A 312 3.35 -13.70 31.16
C GLU A 312 3.09 -14.75 30.07
N PHE A 313 4.05 -14.99 29.18
CA PHE A 313 3.94 -16.02 28.14
C PHE A 313 3.67 -17.42 28.73
N GLU A 314 4.45 -17.82 29.73
CA GLU A 314 4.26 -19.10 30.44
C GLU A 314 2.92 -19.17 31.17
N LYS A 315 2.42 -18.03 31.68
CA LYS A 315 1.10 -17.95 32.28
C LYS A 315 0.00 -18.14 31.23
N TYR A 316 0.07 -17.46 30.08
CA TYR A 316 -0.94 -17.57 29.03
C TYR A 316 -0.98 -18.99 28.45
N LYS A 317 0.18 -19.62 28.25
CA LYS A 317 0.24 -21.03 27.82
C LYS A 317 -0.41 -22.03 28.77
N LYS A 318 -0.50 -21.72 30.07
CA LYS A 318 -1.19 -22.56 31.06
C LYS A 318 -2.70 -22.32 31.13
N LEU A 319 -3.18 -21.21 30.56
CA LEU A 319 -4.60 -20.85 30.54
C LEU A 319 -5.32 -21.41 29.30
N LEU A 320 -4.56 -21.84 28.28
CA LEU A 320 -5.03 -22.54 27.08
C LEU A 320 -5.22 -24.04 27.36
#